data_AF-A0A6J7RPM7-F1
#
_entry.id   AF-A0A6J7RPM7-F1
#
_cell.length_a   1.000
_cell.length_b   1.000
_cell.length_c   1.000
_cell.angle_alpha   90.00
_cell.angle_beta   90.00
_cell.angle_gamma   90.00
#
_symmetry.space_group_name_H-M   'P 1'
#
loop_
_entity.id
_entity.type
_entity.pdbx_description
1 polymer ?
#
loop_
_entity_poly.entity_id
_entity_poly.type
_entity_poly.pdbx_seq_one_letter_code
_entity_poly.pdbx_strand_id
1 'polypeptide(L)'
;MSGSEAEVRCDAARITLNKNSIPYDPQPPSIGSGIRVGTPSVTTQGMDAGDMKEIAALIGRAVREPATSAAVAADVLELVTKHPAYPQS
;
A
#
# COMPACT_ATOMS: atom_id res chain seq x y z
N MET A 1 -1.48 -16.53 -2.81
CA MET A 1 -2.06 -15.17 -2.89
C MET A 1 -1.56 -14.54 -4.17
N SER A 2 -2.45 -13.96 -4.97
CA SER A 2 -2.09 -13.31 -6.24
C SER A 2 -1.80 -11.82 -6.05
N GLY A 3 -1.20 -11.18 -7.06
CA GLY A 3 -1.01 -9.72 -7.09
C GLY A 3 -2.34 -8.97 -7.05
N SER A 4 -3.32 -9.46 -7.82
CA SER A 4 -4.70 -8.92 -7.79
C SER A 4 -5.35 -9.01 -6.41
N GLU A 5 -5.15 -10.11 -5.69
CA GLU A 5 -5.66 -10.26 -4.33
C GLU A 5 -4.98 -9.30 -3.34
N ALA A 6 -3.67 -9.10 -3.48
CA ALA A 6 -2.93 -8.13 -2.66
C ALA A 6 -3.39 -6.69 -2.93
N GLU A 7 -3.64 -6.33 -4.19
CA GLU A 7 -4.17 -5.02 -4.59
C GLU A 7 -5.52 -4.75 -3.91
N VAL A 8 -6.48 -5.69 -4.00
CA VAL A 8 -7.81 -5.55 -3.36
C VAL A 8 -7.71 -5.42 -1.84
N ARG A 9 -6.83 -6.19 -1.19
CA ARG A 9 -6.64 -6.13 0.26
C ARG A 9 -6.04 -4.79 0.71
N CYS A 10 -5.07 -4.27 -0.03
CA CYS A 10 -4.49 -2.96 0.24
C CYS A 10 -5.49 -1.83 0.00
N ASP A 11 -6.29 -1.90 -1.06
CA ASP A 11 -7.33 -0.91 -1.34
C ASP A 11 -8.37 -0.85 -0.21
N ALA A 12 -8.78 -2.00 0.34
CA ALA A 12 -9.67 -2.08 1.50
C ALA A 12 -9.07 -1.40 2.75
N ALA A 13 -7.74 -1.35 2.85
CA ALA A 13 -6.99 -0.67 3.91
C ALA A 13 -6.59 0.77 3.55
N ARG A 14 -7.14 1.36 2.48
CA ARG A 14 -6.82 2.70 1.96
C ARG A 14 -5.37 2.88 1.47
N ILE A 15 -4.74 1.79 1.03
CA ILE A 15 -3.39 1.80 0.45
C ILE A 15 -3.48 1.49 -1.04
N THR A 16 -3.19 2.47 -1.88
CA THR A 16 -3.21 2.28 -3.34
C THR A 16 -1.86 1.76 -3.84
N LEU A 17 -1.87 0.60 -4.50
CA LEU A 17 -0.72 0.00 -5.18
C LEU A 17 -1.17 -0.74 -6.45
N ASN A 18 -0.23 -1.29 -7.22
CA ASN A 18 -0.55 -1.99 -8.47
C ASN A 18 -0.04 -3.43 -8.45
N LYS A 19 -0.91 -4.39 -8.82
CA LYS A 19 -0.47 -5.76 -9.17
C LYS A 19 0.54 -5.70 -10.32
N ASN A 20 1.54 -6.56 -10.26
CA ASN A 20 2.60 -6.61 -11.26
C ASN A 20 3.06 -8.05 -11.47
N SER A 21 3.36 -8.41 -12.72
CA SER A 21 3.98 -9.69 -13.03
C SER A 21 5.40 -9.79 -12.47
N ILE A 22 5.81 -10.99 -12.09
CA ILE A 22 7.20 -11.28 -11.70
C ILE A 22 7.92 -12.10 -12.78
N PRO A 23 9.26 -12.18 -12.80
CA PRO A 23 9.97 -13.09 -13.70
C PRO A 23 9.45 -14.52 -13.55
N TYR A 24 9.14 -15.18 -14.68
CA TYR A 24 8.56 -16.53 -14.73
C TYR A 24 7.22 -16.65 -13.96
N ASP A 25 6.38 -15.62 -14.04
CA ASP A 25 5.11 -15.55 -13.30
C ASP A 25 4.20 -16.77 -13.59
N PRO A 26 3.76 -17.52 -12.57
CA PRO A 26 2.80 -18.61 -12.76
C PRO A 26 1.38 -18.12 -13.05
N GLN A 27 1.07 -16.84 -12.83
CA GLN A 27 -0.25 -16.24 -13.04
C GLN A 27 -0.34 -15.49 -14.38
N PRO A 28 -1.55 -15.38 -14.96
CA PRO A 28 -1.79 -14.55 -16.15
C PRO A 28 -1.39 -13.09 -15.93
N PRO A 29 -0.98 -12.35 -16.99
CA PRO A 29 -0.58 -10.94 -16.88
C PRO A 29 -1.64 -10.01 -16.27
N SER A 30 -2.93 -10.32 -16.42
CA SER A 30 -4.03 -9.55 -15.83
C SER A 30 -4.19 -9.74 -14.32
N ILE A 31 -3.57 -10.76 -13.74
CA ILE A 31 -3.65 -11.12 -12.32
C ILE A 31 -2.31 -10.85 -11.61
N GLY A 32 -1.21 -11.34 -12.19
CA GLY A 32 0.14 -11.27 -11.63
C GLY A 32 0.32 -12.01 -10.30
N SER A 33 1.57 -12.26 -9.92
CA SER A 33 1.92 -12.83 -8.61
C SER A 33 2.59 -11.84 -7.65
N GLY A 34 2.82 -10.59 -8.09
CA GLY A 34 3.50 -9.58 -7.29
C GLY A 34 2.75 -8.24 -7.22
N ILE A 35 3.37 -7.30 -6.51
CA ILE A 35 2.95 -5.90 -6.39
C ILE A 35 4.12 -4.99 -6.70
N ARG A 36 3.85 -3.80 -7.26
CA ARG A 36 4.83 -2.73 -7.44
C ARG A 36 4.51 -1.60 -6.46
N VAL A 37 5.51 -1.22 -5.67
CA VAL A 37 5.43 -0.12 -4.70
C VAL A 37 6.33 1.01 -5.18
N GLY A 38 5.83 2.25 -5.11
CA GLY A 38 6.57 3.45 -5.48
C GLY A 38 6.54 4.47 -4.35
N THR A 39 7.70 5.07 -4.07
CA THR A 39 7.85 6.15 -3.09
C THR A 39 7.55 7.57 -3.57
N PRO A 40 7.55 7.93 -4.89
CA PRO A 40 7.45 9.33 -5.31
C PRO A 40 6.29 10.12 -4.67
N SER A 41 5.07 9.55 -4.67
CA SER A 41 3.88 10.23 -4.11
C SER A 41 4.07 10.62 -2.65
N VAL A 42 4.47 9.67 -1.80
CA VAL A 42 4.62 9.86 -0.36
C VAL A 42 5.82 10.75 -0.03
N THR A 43 6.92 10.64 -0.79
CA THR A 43 8.07 11.53 -0.62
C THR A 43 7.76 12.97 -1.03
N THR A 44 6.92 13.19 -2.04
CA THR A 44 6.44 14.53 -2.41
C THR A 44 5.57 15.15 -1.31
N GLN A 45 4.86 14.33 -0.53
CA GLN A 45 4.13 14.76 0.67
C GLN A 45 5.04 15.02 1.88
N GLY A 46 6.35 14.84 1.75
CA GLY A 46 7.32 15.10 2.82
C GLY A 46 7.51 13.92 3.80
N MET A 47 7.06 12.71 3.45
CA MET A 47 7.32 11.51 4.24
C MET A 47 8.79 11.06 4.11
N ASP A 48 9.37 10.59 5.20
CA ASP A 48 10.78 10.22 5.31
C ASP A 48 11.02 8.70 5.47
N ALA A 49 12.27 8.32 5.78
CA ALA A 49 12.64 6.91 5.95
C ALA A 49 11.98 6.22 7.17
N GLY A 50 11.62 6.98 8.20
CA GLY A 50 10.81 6.51 9.32
C GLY A 50 9.40 6.16 8.87
N ASP A 51 8.76 7.07 8.15
CA ASP A 51 7.43 6.86 7.57
C ASP A 51 7.42 5.68 6.59
N MET A 52 8.48 5.51 5.80
CA MET A 52 8.58 4.35 4.89
C MET A 52 8.58 3.01 5.63
N LYS A 53 9.14 2.93 6.84
CA LYS A 53 9.07 1.70 7.67
C LYS A 53 7.65 1.43 8.12
N GLU A 54 6.93 2.47 8.52
CA GLU A 54 5.52 2.38 8.90
C GLU A 54 4.65 1.94 7.72
N ILE A 55 4.80 2.58 6.56
CA ILE A 55 4.12 2.21 5.31
C ILE A 55 4.37 0.74 4.96
N ALA A 56 5.61 0.27 5.06
CA ALA A 56 5.94 -1.13 4.79
C ALA A 56 5.25 -2.09 5.77
N ALA A 57 5.14 -1.73 7.05
CA ALA A 57 4.44 -2.51 8.06
C ALA A 57 2.92 -2.53 7.80
N LEU A 58 2.32 -1.39 7.42
CA LEU A 58 0.91 -1.27 7.07
C LEU A 58 0.56 -2.11 5.83
N ILE A 59 1.38 -2.04 4.77
CA ILE A 59 1.24 -2.93 3.59
C ILE A 59 1.31 -4.40 4.02
N GLY A 60 2.30 -4.76 4.84
CA GLY A 60 2.46 -6.13 5.33
C GLY A 60 1.22 -6.65 6.08
N ARG A 61 0.65 -5.84 6.97
CA ARG A 61 -0.58 -6.14 7.71
C ARG A 61 -1.79 -6.26 6.78
N ALA A 62 -2.01 -5.28 5.91
CA ALA A 62 -3.13 -5.31 4.97
C ALA A 62 -3.12 -6.57 4.09
N VAL A 63 -1.93 -6.96 3.61
CA VAL A 63 -1.76 -8.13 2.76
C VAL A 63 -1.95 -9.44 3.52
N ARG A 64 -1.40 -9.57 4.73
CA ARG A 64 -1.40 -10.84 5.50
C ARG A 64 -2.66 -11.07 6.32
N GLU A 65 -3.29 -9.99 6.78
CA GLU A 65 -4.36 -10.01 7.77
C GLU A 65 -5.58 -9.20 7.27
N PRO A 66 -6.30 -9.67 6.23
CA PRO A 66 -7.36 -8.90 5.58
C PRO A 66 -8.53 -8.52 6.51
N ALA A 67 -8.73 -9.26 7.61
CA ALA A 67 -9.71 -8.95 8.64
C ALA A 67 -9.39 -7.66 9.43
N THR A 68 -8.15 -7.17 9.35
CA THR A 68 -7.69 -5.96 10.05
C THR A 68 -7.74 -4.70 9.18
N SER A 69 -8.28 -4.78 7.96
CA SER A 69 -8.28 -3.67 6.98
C SER A 69 -8.83 -2.36 7.53
N ALA A 70 -9.88 -2.40 8.36
CA ALA A 70 -10.44 -1.22 9.00
C ALA A 70 -9.47 -0.57 10.01
N ALA A 71 -8.75 -1.37 10.80
CA ALA A 71 -7.74 -0.87 11.73
C ALA A 71 -6.53 -0.29 10.97
N VAL A 72 -6.07 -0.99 9.93
CA VAL A 72 -4.98 -0.48 9.06
C VAL A 72 -5.40 0.82 8.38
N ALA A 73 -6.64 0.94 7.90
CA ALA A 73 -7.15 2.17 7.30
C ALA A 73 -7.16 3.36 8.27
N ALA A 74 -7.40 3.12 9.57
CA ALA A 74 -7.30 4.15 10.60
C ALA A 74 -5.84 4.60 10.80
N ASP A 75 -4.91 3.65 10.89
CA ASP A 75 -3.47 3.94 10.99
C ASP A 75 -2.96 4.71 9.75
N VAL A 76 -3.39 4.31 8.55
CA VAL A 76 -3.10 5.02 7.29
C VAL A 76 -3.62 6.45 7.34
N LEU A 77 -4.86 6.66 7.84
CA LEU A 77 -5.44 7.99 7.97
C LEU A 77 -4.61 8.87 8.93
N GLU A 78 -4.15 8.31 10.05
CA GLU A 78 -3.28 9.01 10.98
C GLU A 78 -1.98 9.45 10.30
N LEU A 79 -1.32 8.55 9.57
CA LEU A 79 -0.08 8.84 8.86
C LEU A 79 -0.26 9.94 7.80
N VAL A 80 -1.26 9.84 6.93
CA VAL A 80 -1.49 10.86 5.88
C VAL A 80 -1.91 12.21 6.46
N THR A 81 -2.53 12.24 7.64
CA THR A 81 -2.91 13.49 8.33
C THR A 81 -1.68 14.23 8.86
N LYS A 82 -0.61 13.51 9.25
CA LYS A 82 0.69 14.12 9.61
C LYS A 82 1.38 14.78 8.41
N HIS A 83 1.07 14.33 7.19
CA HIS A 83 1.68 14.77 5.93
C HIS A 83 0.62 15.21 4.90
N PRO A 84 -0.08 16.34 5.15
CA PRO A 84 -1.15 16.80 4.29
C PRO A 84 -0.63 17.08 2.86
N ALA A 85 -1.33 16.54 1.86
CA ALA A 85 -0.90 16.65 0.45
C ALA A 85 -0.94 18.09 -0.09
N TYR A 86 -1.78 18.95 0.48
CA TYR A 86 -1.94 20.34 0.10
C TYR A 86 -1.98 21.23 1.35
N PRO A 87 -1.51 22.49 1.26
CA PRO A 87 -1.67 23.44 2.35
C PRO A 87 -3.14 23.59 2.71
N GLN A 88 -3.46 23.51 4.00
CA GLN A 88 -4.79 23.84 4.50
C GLN A 88 -4.87 25.37 4.59
N SER A 89 -5.52 25.99 3.60
CA SER A 89 -5.84 27.42 3.57
C SER A 89 -7.03 27.75 4.46
#